data_AF-A0A182J8R8-F1
#
_entry.id   AF-A0A182J8R8-F1
#
_cell.length_a   1.000
_cell.length_b   1.000
_cell.length_c   1.000
_cell.angle_alpha   90.00
_cell.angle_beta   90.00
_cell.angle_gamma   90.00
#
_symmetry.space_group_name_H-M   'P 1'
#
loop_
_entity.id
_entity.type
_entity.pdbx_description
1 polymer ?
#
loop_
_entity_poly.entity_id
_entity_poly.type
_entity_poly.pdbx_seq_one_letter_code
_entity_poly.pdbx_strand_id
1 'polypeptide(L)'
;MYGMLLESVQHFVQLYPDNLIPDLAAALSAITGKPIDEFMIFFGRCFVRFFSNFGYDELIKATGRYFCDFLHSVDNIHLQMRFTYRKMKSPSMQLTEVDEHGAVLVYRSTRAGFSKYLRGQLLEIAKQLYGMDVSIKVLESQNDNPGGTSGPISIQGGLKTVIVKYRLDFDNREYMQRRVHIKAHPSQLQLTPVNSMLLLNLFPFALILNEEMKITAVGEKLIESWMLNNSNRTPSELIGAKVTDHFKLRRPSGITFTWENIKRLQTVLFEIQLLKGSSAKGTKDLAKAIDSQQTSSQAERATAPEDASKLMSSIPRRGSQGLRSILLKGEMRYIKDINSLVFLCSPLINNLEELREMGLYLNDLNPHGLSREMVFSGFSHYSRLDLMCEREEQRAEELETSLALADSWKRQGDELLYSMIPRTIAERLREGQNPRETCQSFEEVTVLFAEVQETITGDDSIKYAMTTVNTLNAAFSAFDELIHSPMAYKVETVGKVYMAVSGAPDVNPFHAQHMADLALDMLHSIRKLNLPGVGVKIGFHSGPIVAGIVGLKVPRYCLFGDTVNTASRMESSGETDRIQVSGYTAQKLKKLGYALSYRGKVAVKGKGDMETFWLEGAPSTKK
;
A
#
# COMPACT_ATOMS: atom_id res chain seq x y z
N MET A 1 -3.10 3.65 13.78
CA MET A 1 -2.02 4.65 13.66
C MET A 1 -1.02 4.33 12.54
N TYR A 2 -0.71 3.06 12.25
CA TYR A 2 0.11 2.66 11.10
C TYR A 2 -0.57 2.87 9.72
N GLY A 3 -1.91 2.82 9.63
CA GLY A 3 -2.64 3.06 8.37
C GLY A 3 -2.56 4.50 7.82
N MET A 4 -2.56 5.51 8.70
CA MET A 4 -2.41 6.93 8.28
C MET A 4 -1.01 7.24 7.73
N LEU A 5 0.02 6.53 8.20
CA LEU A 5 1.38 6.70 7.69
C LEU A 5 1.50 6.14 6.25
N LEU A 6 0.84 5.02 5.94
CA LEU A 6 0.83 4.44 4.59
C LEU A 6 0.11 5.31 3.55
N GLU A 7 -1.04 5.90 3.89
CA GLU A 7 -1.71 6.88 3.03
C GLU A 7 -0.86 8.15 2.81
N SER A 8 -0.19 8.63 3.86
CA SER A 8 0.67 9.81 3.76
C SER A 8 1.88 9.58 2.84
N VAL A 9 2.47 8.38 2.85
CA VAL A 9 3.61 8.01 1.99
C VAL A 9 3.24 7.98 0.51
N GLN A 10 2.02 7.55 0.16
CA GLN A 10 1.55 7.58 -1.23
C GLN A 10 1.40 9.01 -1.79
N HIS A 11 1.00 9.98 -0.97
CA HIS A 11 0.85 11.38 -1.40
C HIS A 11 2.18 12.13 -1.56
N PHE A 12 3.27 11.71 -0.90
CA PHE A 12 4.60 12.31 -1.07
C PHE A 12 5.23 12.05 -2.45
N VAL A 13 4.78 11.02 -3.17
CA VAL A 13 5.32 10.64 -4.49
C VAL A 13 4.53 11.29 -5.64
N GLN A 14 3.40 11.93 -5.34
CA GLN A 14 2.57 12.60 -6.33
C GLN A 14 3.17 13.97 -6.72
N LEU A 15 3.37 14.18 -8.02
CA LEU A 15 3.89 15.43 -8.56
C LEU A 15 2.72 16.41 -8.79
N TYR A 16 2.78 17.58 -8.13
CA TYR A 16 1.82 18.66 -8.33
C TYR A 16 2.30 19.65 -9.42
N PRO A 17 1.39 20.42 -10.05
CA PRO A 17 1.74 21.44 -11.02
C PRO A 17 2.65 22.53 -10.44
N ASP A 18 3.60 23.02 -11.24
CA ASP A 18 4.61 24.00 -10.80
C ASP A 18 4.03 25.35 -10.36
N ASN A 19 2.80 25.67 -10.80
CA ASN A 19 2.10 26.92 -10.52
C ASN A 19 1.47 26.99 -9.13
N LEU A 20 1.23 25.83 -8.49
CA LEU A 20 0.49 25.75 -7.23
C LEU A 20 1.12 26.59 -6.11
N ILE A 21 2.44 26.53 -5.96
CA ILE A 21 3.16 27.27 -4.90
C ILE A 21 3.13 28.80 -5.14
N PRO A 22 3.44 29.30 -6.35
CA PRO A 22 3.21 30.70 -6.70
C PRO A 22 1.76 31.16 -6.53
N ASP A 23 0.78 30.35 -6.93
CA ASP A 23 -0.65 30.68 -6.82
C ASP A 23 -1.09 30.77 -5.35
N LEU A 24 -0.59 29.88 -4.49
CA LEU A 24 -0.77 29.96 -3.04
C LEU A 24 -0.16 31.23 -2.45
N ALA A 25 1.06 31.60 -2.87
CA ALA A 25 1.70 32.83 -2.43
C ALA A 25 0.91 34.07 -2.88
N ALA A 26 0.38 34.07 -4.11
CA ALA A 26 -0.46 35.13 -4.65
C ALA A 26 -1.79 35.25 -3.87
N ALA A 27 -2.44 34.12 -3.57
CA ALA A 27 -3.66 34.10 -2.77
C ALA A 27 -3.43 34.61 -1.34
N LEU A 28 -2.33 34.20 -0.68
CA LEU A 28 -1.98 34.70 0.65
C LEU A 28 -1.63 36.19 0.63
N SER A 29 -0.94 36.65 -0.41
CA SER A 29 -0.66 38.08 -0.63
C SER A 29 -1.95 38.90 -0.76
N ALA A 30 -2.93 38.40 -1.51
CA ALA A 30 -4.23 39.04 -1.67
C ALA A 30 -5.01 39.14 -0.35
N ILE A 31 -4.90 38.14 0.53
CA ILE A 31 -5.61 38.11 1.83
C ILE A 31 -4.91 38.99 2.87
N THR A 32 -3.59 38.98 2.91
CA THR A 32 -2.79 39.59 4.00
C THR A 32 -2.22 40.98 3.67
N GLY A 33 -2.21 41.37 2.39
CA GLY A 33 -1.62 42.62 1.92
C GLY A 33 -0.09 42.65 1.89
N LYS A 34 0.59 41.56 2.26
CA LYS A 34 2.05 41.43 2.21
C LYS A 34 2.55 41.03 0.82
N PRO A 35 3.80 41.37 0.44
CA PRO A 35 4.32 41.03 -0.89
C PRO A 35 4.51 39.52 -1.08
N ILE A 36 4.23 39.04 -2.29
CA ILE A 36 4.37 37.62 -2.70
C ILE A 36 5.78 37.08 -2.38
N ASP A 37 6.81 37.91 -2.54
CA ASP A 37 8.20 37.58 -2.24
C ASP A 37 8.44 37.14 -0.79
N GLU A 38 7.73 37.73 0.19
CA GLU A 38 7.87 37.39 1.60
C GLU A 38 7.33 35.98 1.87
N PHE A 39 6.21 35.62 1.24
CA PHE A 39 5.63 34.28 1.33
C PHE A 39 6.50 33.23 0.64
N MET A 40 7.09 33.54 -0.51
CA MET A 40 8.01 32.62 -1.18
C MET A 40 9.26 32.33 -0.34
N ILE A 41 9.83 33.35 0.31
CA ILE A 41 10.95 33.18 1.25
C ILE A 41 10.49 32.35 2.46
N PHE A 42 9.32 32.63 3.01
CA PHE A 42 8.76 31.89 4.14
C PHE A 42 8.56 30.40 3.83
N PHE A 43 7.99 30.08 2.67
CA PHE A 43 7.84 28.69 2.20
C PHE A 43 9.18 27.96 2.11
N GLY A 44 10.24 28.65 1.63
CA GLY A 44 11.59 28.10 1.60
C GLY A 44 12.13 27.75 2.99
N ARG A 45 11.85 28.58 4.00
CA ARG A 45 12.23 28.30 5.40
C ARG A 45 11.45 27.12 5.98
N CYS A 46 10.14 27.08 5.76
CA CYS A 46 9.29 25.96 6.18
C CYS A 46 9.75 24.63 5.57
N PHE A 47 10.17 24.64 4.30
CA PHE A 47 10.71 23.46 3.64
C PHE A 47 11.94 22.90 4.35
N VAL A 48 12.89 23.75 4.75
CA VAL A 48 14.09 23.29 5.46
C VAL A 48 13.74 22.69 6.81
N ARG A 49 12.83 23.32 7.56
CA ARG A 49 12.36 22.77 8.85
C ARG A 49 11.68 21.42 8.69
N PHE A 50 10.83 21.30 7.68
CA PHE A 50 10.20 20.03 7.33
C PHE A 50 11.26 18.99 6.97
N PHE A 51 12.22 19.34 6.11
CA PHE A 51 13.29 18.47 5.65
C PHE A 51 14.18 17.96 6.80
N SER A 52 14.44 18.78 7.81
CA SER A 52 15.17 18.38 9.02
C SER A 52 14.41 17.33 9.85
N ASN A 53 13.07 17.37 9.90
CA ASN A 53 12.29 16.37 10.64
C ASN A 53 12.39 14.95 10.04
N PHE A 54 12.79 14.83 8.77
CA PHE A 54 13.01 13.55 8.10
C PHE A 54 14.45 13.03 8.22
N GLY A 55 15.30 13.68 9.03
CA GLY A 55 16.69 13.25 9.28
C GLY A 55 17.66 13.58 8.14
N TYR A 56 17.26 14.39 7.17
CA TYR A 56 18.17 14.83 6.11
C TYR A 56 19.12 15.97 6.53
N ASP A 57 18.97 16.50 7.75
CA ASP A 57 19.91 17.45 8.32
C ASP A 57 21.29 16.82 8.57
N GLU A 58 21.33 15.53 8.94
CA GLU A 58 22.57 14.76 9.03
C GLU A 58 23.27 14.65 7.68
N LEU A 59 22.52 14.44 6.59
CA LEU A 59 23.07 14.38 5.23
C LEU A 59 23.71 15.71 4.83
N ILE A 60 23.05 16.83 5.11
CA ILE A 60 23.59 18.16 4.81
C ILE A 60 24.85 18.42 5.65
N LYS A 61 24.82 18.16 6.96
CA LYS A 61 25.98 18.35 7.85
C LYS A 61 27.16 17.45 7.47
N ALA A 62 26.89 16.24 7.00
CA ALA A 62 27.91 15.30 6.52
C ALA A 62 28.60 15.76 5.24
N THR A 63 27.99 16.65 4.44
CA THR A 63 28.59 17.10 3.18
C THR A 63 29.83 17.98 3.37
N GLY A 64 29.93 18.70 4.48
CA GLY A 64 31.08 19.53 4.74
C GLY A 64 31.01 20.35 6.01
N ARG A 65 32.19 20.75 6.49
CA ARG A 65 32.36 21.46 7.77
C ARG A 65 31.93 22.92 7.66
N TYR A 66 32.14 23.53 6.50
CA TYR A 66 31.78 24.93 6.25
C TYR A 66 30.59 25.03 5.31
N PHE A 67 29.87 26.15 5.39
CA PHE A 67 28.74 26.44 4.50
C PHE A 67 29.14 26.43 3.01
N CYS A 68 30.37 26.86 2.67
CA CYS A 68 30.91 26.77 1.31
C CYS A 68 31.03 25.33 0.79
N ASP A 69 31.36 24.36 1.65
CA ASP A 69 31.47 22.95 1.25
C ASP A 69 30.09 22.38 0.89
N PHE A 70 29.07 22.74 1.66
CA PHE A 70 27.69 22.43 1.34
C PHE A 70 27.29 23.06 -0.01
N LEU A 71 27.56 24.35 -0.21
CA LEU A 71 27.23 25.05 -1.45
C LEU A 71 27.93 24.43 -2.69
N HIS A 72 29.15 23.92 -2.53
CA HIS A 72 29.84 23.19 -3.59
C HIS A 72 29.24 21.80 -3.88
N SER A 73 28.59 21.18 -2.89
CA SER A 73 28.09 19.80 -2.97
C SER A 73 26.57 19.69 -3.19
N VAL A 74 25.82 20.80 -3.23
CA VAL A 74 24.34 20.73 -3.34
C VAL A 74 23.87 19.99 -4.60
N ASP A 75 24.56 20.18 -5.74
CA ASP A 75 24.24 19.46 -6.97
C ASP A 75 24.44 17.94 -6.81
N ASN A 76 25.41 17.51 -6.00
CA ASN A 76 25.65 16.10 -5.68
C ASN A 76 24.54 15.53 -4.79
N ILE A 77 24.08 16.30 -3.80
CA ILE A 77 22.95 15.91 -2.94
C ILE A 77 21.69 15.75 -3.80
N HIS A 78 21.40 16.73 -4.66
CA HIS A 78 20.25 16.66 -5.57
C HIS A 78 20.32 15.44 -6.49
N LEU A 79 21.51 15.10 -6.99
CA LEU A 79 21.71 13.92 -7.82
C LEU A 79 21.40 12.63 -7.04
N GLN A 80 21.79 12.55 -5.77
CA GLN A 80 21.46 11.42 -4.91
C GLN A 80 19.95 11.34 -4.63
N MET A 81 19.33 12.48 -4.36
CA MET A 81 17.89 12.56 -4.08
C MET A 81 17.02 12.15 -5.27
N ARG A 82 17.53 12.21 -6.50
CA ARG A 82 16.82 11.71 -7.69
C ARG A 82 16.64 10.19 -7.71
N PHE A 83 17.46 9.43 -6.98
CA PHE A 83 17.25 7.99 -6.86
C PHE A 83 15.96 7.68 -6.09
N THR A 84 15.73 8.43 -5.01
CA THR A 84 14.49 8.37 -4.23
C THR A 84 13.33 9.02 -4.99
N TYR A 85 13.56 10.21 -5.57
CA TYR A 85 12.55 11.01 -6.26
C TYR A 85 12.80 11.05 -7.78
N ARG A 86 12.47 9.96 -8.49
CA ARG A 86 12.81 9.77 -9.93
C ARG A 86 12.33 10.89 -10.87
N LYS A 87 11.19 11.51 -10.57
CA LYS A 87 10.59 12.59 -11.38
C LYS A 87 11.10 13.99 -11.00
N MET A 88 11.96 14.11 -9.99
CA MET A 88 12.48 15.40 -9.52
C MET A 88 13.36 16.07 -10.57
N LYS A 89 13.05 17.33 -10.88
CA LYS A 89 13.90 18.23 -11.67
C LYS A 89 14.68 19.13 -10.72
N SER A 90 15.93 18.77 -10.46
CA SER A 90 16.81 19.55 -9.59
C SER A 90 17.34 20.79 -10.30
N PRO A 91 17.35 21.96 -9.64
CA PRO A 91 18.13 23.09 -10.12
C PRO A 91 19.62 22.81 -9.98
N SER A 92 20.43 23.53 -10.76
CA SER A 92 21.89 23.51 -10.62
C SER A 92 22.37 24.75 -9.89
N MET A 93 23.28 24.55 -8.94
CA MET A 93 23.89 25.59 -8.11
C MET A 93 25.40 25.49 -8.21
N GLN A 94 26.04 26.58 -8.63
CA GLN A 94 27.47 26.62 -8.85
C GLN A 94 28.06 27.85 -8.19
N LEU A 95 29.08 27.65 -7.35
CA LEU A 95 29.89 28.73 -6.81
C LEU A 95 30.91 29.19 -7.85
N THR A 96 30.93 30.49 -8.16
CA THR A 96 31.90 31.07 -9.11
C THR A 96 33.06 31.78 -8.42
N GLU A 97 32.76 32.54 -7.36
CA GLU A 97 33.73 33.33 -6.63
C GLU A 97 33.56 33.09 -5.14
N VAL A 98 34.66 32.94 -4.41
CA VAL A 98 34.67 32.76 -2.97
C VAL A 98 35.74 33.67 -2.40
N ASP A 99 35.36 34.50 -1.44
CA ASP A 99 36.24 35.44 -0.75
C ASP A 99 36.07 35.33 0.77
N GLU A 100 36.80 36.16 1.52
CA GLU A 100 36.74 36.17 2.99
C GLU A 100 35.41 36.69 3.55
N HIS A 101 34.65 37.42 2.73
CA HIS A 101 33.39 38.06 3.10
C HIS A 101 32.16 37.34 2.53
N GLY A 102 32.35 36.15 1.95
CA GLY A 102 31.29 35.28 1.47
C GLY A 102 31.58 34.67 0.10
N ALA A 103 30.54 34.53 -0.72
CA ALA A 103 30.62 33.84 -2.00
C ALA A 103 29.56 34.27 -3.02
N VAL A 104 29.84 34.03 -4.31
CA VAL A 104 28.90 34.26 -5.41
C VAL A 104 28.37 32.92 -5.92
N LEU A 105 27.05 32.76 -5.84
CA LEU A 105 26.32 31.55 -6.25
C LEU A 105 25.51 31.81 -7.51
N VAL A 106 25.74 31.00 -8.55
CA VAL A 106 24.95 30.98 -9.78
C VAL A 106 23.91 29.87 -9.69
N TYR A 107 22.66 30.27 -9.65
CA TYR A 107 21.50 29.38 -9.69
C TYR A 107 20.97 29.27 -11.12
N ARG A 108 20.80 28.03 -11.59
CA ARG A 108 20.18 27.72 -12.88
C ARG A 108 19.00 26.78 -12.68
N SER A 109 17.86 27.15 -13.24
CA SER A 109 16.63 26.37 -13.13
C SER A 109 15.85 26.35 -14.44
N THR A 110 15.06 25.30 -14.62
CA THR A 110 14.05 25.23 -15.68
C THR A 110 12.73 25.88 -15.26
N ARG A 111 12.55 26.15 -13.96
CA ARG A 111 11.35 26.75 -13.38
C ARG A 111 11.59 28.22 -13.05
N ALA A 112 10.66 29.09 -13.45
CA ALA A 112 10.66 30.51 -13.12
C ALA A 112 9.92 30.81 -11.81
N GLY A 113 10.29 31.88 -11.12
CA GLY A 113 9.62 32.35 -9.89
C GLY A 113 10.06 31.64 -8.60
N PHE A 114 11.00 30.69 -8.66
CA PHE A 114 11.50 29.95 -7.49
C PHE A 114 12.81 30.52 -6.90
N SER A 115 13.30 31.65 -7.42
CA SER A 115 14.50 32.33 -6.93
C SER A 115 14.39 32.72 -5.45
N LYS A 116 13.27 33.35 -5.08
CA LYS A 116 12.97 33.79 -3.70
C LYS A 116 12.76 32.62 -2.75
N TYR A 117 12.20 31.52 -3.24
CA TYR A 117 12.07 30.28 -2.50
C TYR A 117 13.43 29.70 -2.11
N LEU A 118 14.38 29.62 -3.06
CA LEU A 118 15.76 29.20 -2.77
C LEU A 118 16.44 30.13 -1.74
N ARG A 119 16.22 31.44 -1.85
CA ARG A 119 16.74 32.40 -0.87
C ARG A 119 16.29 32.06 0.56
N GLY A 120 15.01 31.71 0.74
CA GLY A 120 14.47 31.27 2.02
C GLY A 120 15.14 29.99 2.55
N GLN A 121 15.38 29.02 1.67
CA GLN A 121 16.09 27.78 2.03
C GLN A 121 17.52 28.04 2.49
N LEU A 122 18.30 28.83 1.73
CA LEU A 122 19.69 29.12 2.06
C LEU A 122 19.82 29.86 3.40
N LEU A 123 18.92 30.80 3.68
CA LEU A 123 18.88 31.52 4.96
C LEU A 123 18.61 30.59 6.14
N GLU A 124 17.64 29.67 6.01
CA GLU A 124 17.31 28.75 7.11
C GLU A 124 18.41 27.70 7.30
N ILE A 125 19.01 27.17 6.23
CA ILE A 125 20.12 26.22 6.30
C ILE A 125 21.32 26.85 7.02
N ALA A 126 21.70 28.07 6.62
CA ALA A 126 22.79 28.80 7.26
C ALA A 126 22.57 29.00 8.75
N LYS A 127 21.35 29.40 9.14
CA LYS A 127 20.99 29.67 10.53
C LYS A 127 20.83 28.40 11.38
N GLN A 128 20.06 27.43 10.91
CA GLN A 128 19.67 26.24 11.67
C GLN A 128 20.78 25.17 11.69
N LEU A 129 21.50 24.98 10.58
CA LEU A 129 22.51 23.91 10.46
C LEU A 129 23.93 24.39 10.74
N TYR A 130 24.28 25.62 10.34
CA TYR A 130 25.64 26.17 10.49
C TYR A 130 25.77 27.29 11.54
N GLY A 131 24.66 27.72 12.15
CA GLY A 131 24.68 28.73 13.21
C GLY A 131 25.19 30.11 12.74
N MET A 132 25.05 30.42 11.45
CA MET A 132 25.55 31.66 10.86
C MET A 132 24.43 32.50 10.24
N ASP A 133 24.56 33.81 10.38
CA ASP A 133 23.69 34.78 9.73
C ASP A 133 24.27 35.16 8.36
N VAL A 134 23.56 34.76 7.30
CA VAL A 134 23.94 35.04 5.91
C VAL A 134 23.02 36.12 5.34
N SER A 135 23.59 37.11 4.66
CA SER A 135 22.83 38.09 3.88
C SER A 135 22.91 37.74 2.39
N ILE A 136 21.76 37.69 1.70
CA ILE A 136 21.68 37.32 0.28
C ILE A 136 21.20 38.50 -0.56
N LYS A 137 22.02 38.94 -1.52
CA LYS A 137 21.72 39.97 -2.52
C LYS A 137 21.66 39.34 -3.92
N VAL A 138 20.81 39.87 -4.79
CA VAL A 138 20.74 39.43 -6.20
C VAL A 138 21.61 40.37 -7.03
N LEU A 139 22.60 39.83 -7.74
CA LEU A 139 23.50 40.58 -8.62
C LEU A 139 22.93 40.68 -10.04
N GLU A 140 22.47 39.56 -10.57
CA GLU A 140 21.98 39.44 -11.94
C GLU A 140 20.80 38.46 -11.95
N SER A 141 19.75 38.78 -12.70
CA SER A 141 18.60 37.91 -12.86
C SER A 141 18.14 37.89 -14.32
N GLN A 142 18.10 36.70 -14.91
CA GLN A 142 17.68 36.48 -16.28
C GLN A 142 16.49 35.51 -16.29
N ASN A 143 15.41 35.88 -16.97
CA ASN A 143 14.18 35.09 -17.14
C ASN A 143 13.42 34.74 -15.83
N ASP A 144 13.65 35.48 -14.73
CA ASP A 144 12.98 35.28 -13.45
C ASP A 144 11.78 36.23 -13.30
N ASN A 145 10.66 35.91 -13.94
CA ASN A 145 9.42 36.69 -13.83
C ASN A 145 8.58 36.22 -12.63
N PRO A 146 8.06 37.14 -11.79
CA PRO A 146 7.12 36.81 -10.74
C PRO A 146 5.72 36.62 -11.35
N GLY A 147 5.35 35.39 -11.70
CA GLY A 147 3.99 35.09 -12.18
C GLY A 147 3.92 33.88 -13.13
N GLY A 148 3.08 32.90 -12.78
CA GLY A 148 2.89 31.63 -13.47
C GLY A 148 2.05 31.67 -14.76
N THR A 149 2.11 32.72 -15.58
CA THR A 149 1.36 32.76 -16.87
C THR A 149 2.22 32.82 -18.12
N SER A 150 3.54 32.87 -17.97
CA SER A 150 4.46 32.72 -19.10
C SER A 150 5.61 31.82 -18.70
N GLY A 151 5.39 30.51 -18.83
CA GLY A 151 6.46 29.66 -19.37
C GLY A 151 6.97 30.26 -20.69
N PRO A 152 8.16 29.89 -21.17
CA PRO A 152 8.81 30.64 -22.25
C PRO A 152 8.00 30.55 -23.54
N ILE A 153 7.19 31.57 -23.85
CA ILE A 153 6.57 31.70 -25.15
C ILE A 153 7.50 32.56 -26.00
N SER A 154 8.27 31.89 -26.85
CA SER A 154 8.62 32.35 -28.20
C SER A 154 8.96 31.13 -29.06
N ILE A 155 8.25 30.98 -30.18
CA ILE A 155 8.29 29.87 -31.16
C ILE A 155 9.61 29.83 -31.96
N GLN A 156 10.60 30.66 -31.63
CA GLN A 156 11.92 30.67 -32.25
C GLN A 156 13.02 30.54 -31.18
N GLY A 157 13.65 29.36 -31.12
CA GLY A 157 14.97 29.15 -30.52
C GLY A 157 15.06 28.83 -29.02
N GLY A 158 14.80 27.56 -28.64
CA GLY A 158 15.36 26.92 -27.43
C GLY A 158 14.63 27.10 -26.08
N LEU A 159 14.83 26.14 -25.17
CA LEU A 159 14.37 26.21 -23.76
C LEU A 159 15.04 27.41 -23.06
N LYS A 160 14.28 28.42 -22.61
CA LYS A 160 14.82 29.51 -21.77
C LYS A 160 15.02 29.00 -20.35
N THR A 161 16.28 28.87 -19.94
CA THR A 161 16.65 28.58 -18.54
C THR A 161 16.68 29.87 -17.73
N VAL A 162 16.26 29.79 -16.48
CA VAL A 162 16.34 30.90 -15.51
C VAL A 162 17.72 30.88 -14.90
N ILE A 163 18.39 32.02 -14.91
CA ILE A 163 19.74 32.18 -14.37
C ILE A 163 19.72 33.34 -13.39
N VAL A 164 20.06 33.08 -12.12
CA VAL A 164 20.13 34.10 -11.08
C VAL A 164 21.50 34.02 -10.40
N LYS A 165 22.19 35.16 -10.30
CA LYS A 165 23.44 35.27 -9.55
C LYS A 165 23.17 35.90 -8.19
N TYR A 166 23.49 35.18 -7.12
CA TYR A 166 23.40 35.66 -5.76
C TYR A 166 24.78 36.00 -5.21
N ARG A 167 24.86 37.12 -4.50
CA ARG A 167 25.95 37.41 -3.58
C ARG A 167 25.50 37.00 -2.17
N LEU A 168 26.23 36.05 -1.59
CA LEU A 168 26.06 35.59 -0.21
C LEU A 168 27.13 36.28 0.62
N ASP A 169 26.73 37.15 1.53
CA ASP A 169 27.62 37.86 2.45
C ASP A 169 27.60 37.15 3.81
N PHE A 170 28.75 36.61 4.24
CA PHE A 170 28.95 35.92 5.51
C PHE A 170 30.44 35.85 5.87
N ASP A 171 30.78 35.57 7.13
CA ASP A 171 32.18 35.43 7.55
C ASP A 171 32.76 34.10 7.05
N ASN A 172 33.70 34.18 6.11
CA ASN A 172 34.30 33.01 5.45
C ASN A 172 35.83 32.96 5.67
N ARG A 173 36.36 33.72 6.62
CA ARG A 173 37.81 33.84 6.88
C ARG A 173 38.47 32.50 7.21
N GLU A 174 37.83 31.68 8.06
CA GLU A 174 38.38 30.38 8.47
C GLU A 174 38.51 29.40 7.29
N TYR A 175 37.52 29.42 6.39
CA TYR A 175 37.52 28.62 5.16
C TYR A 175 38.64 29.05 4.20
N MET A 176 38.81 30.37 4.01
CA MET A 176 39.84 30.93 3.13
C MET A 176 41.25 30.68 3.67
N GLN A 177 41.46 30.80 4.98
CA GLN A 177 42.74 30.47 5.62
C GLN A 177 43.14 29.02 5.34
N ARG A 178 42.21 28.06 5.40
CA ARG A 178 42.53 26.67 5.06
C ARG A 178 42.82 26.45 3.58
N ARG A 179 42.16 27.14 2.65
CA ARG A 179 42.42 27.02 1.21
C ARG A 179 43.74 27.68 0.78
N VAL A 180 44.10 28.79 1.40
CA VAL A 180 45.29 29.59 1.05
C VAL A 180 46.53 29.17 1.86
N HIS A 181 46.36 28.62 3.06
CA HIS A 181 47.43 28.14 3.93
C HIS A 181 47.47 26.62 4.08
N ILE A 182 47.40 25.88 2.97
CA ILE A 182 48.22 24.66 2.88
C ILE A 182 49.62 25.11 2.45
N LYS A 183 50.27 25.95 3.27
CA LYS A 183 51.74 25.91 3.27
C LYS A 183 52.04 24.60 3.96
N ALA A 184 52.55 23.66 3.17
CA ALA A 184 53.11 22.42 3.67
C ALA A 184 53.87 22.72 4.96
N HIS A 185 53.58 21.99 6.04
CA HIS A 185 54.30 22.18 7.30
C HIS A 185 55.81 22.16 7.00
N PRO A 186 56.68 22.96 7.63
CA PRO A 186 58.11 22.99 7.30
C PRO A 186 58.82 21.62 7.36
N SER A 187 58.20 20.60 7.97
CA SER A 187 58.66 19.20 7.98
C SER A 187 58.14 18.34 6.82
N GLN A 188 57.28 18.88 5.94
CA GLN A 188 56.71 18.16 4.82
C GLN A 188 57.71 18.17 3.66
N LEU A 189 58.24 16.98 3.36
CA LEU A 189 59.20 16.76 2.29
C LEU A 189 58.63 17.23 0.94
N GLN A 190 59.37 18.08 0.23
CA GLN A 190 59.11 18.33 -1.19
C GLN A 190 59.52 17.08 -1.96
N LEU A 191 58.52 16.37 -2.50
CA LEU A 191 58.75 15.19 -3.32
C LEU A 191 59.46 15.56 -4.62
N THR A 192 60.30 14.65 -5.12
CA THR A 192 60.88 14.78 -6.45
C THR A 192 59.79 14.79 -7.54
N PRO A 193 60.02 15.43 -8.70
CA PRO A 193 59.05 15.45 -9.79
C PRO A 193 58.62 14.03 -10.18
N VAL A 194 57.31 13.77 -10.12
CA VAL A 194 56.73 12.45 -10.42
C VAL A 194 56.31 12.40 -11.87
N ASN A 195 56.57 11.28 -12.54
CA ASN A 195 56.13 11.05 -13.92
C ASN A 195 54.59 10.92 -13.99
N SER A 196 53.95 11.58 -14.95
CA SER A 196 52.51 11.48 -15.20
C SER A 196 52.04 10.05 -15.48
N MET A 197 52.91 9.16 -15.95
CA MET A 197 52.58 7.74 -16.13
C MET A 197 52.23 7.05 -14.81
N LEU A 198 52.86 7.44 -13.69
CA LEU A 198 52.53 6.88 -12.38
C LEU A 198 51.08 7.21 -11.99
N LEU A 199 50.61 8.41 -12.33
CA LEU A 199 49.23 8.82 -12.10
C LEU A 199 48.26 7.98 -12.94
N LEU A 200 48.59 7.70 -14.20
CA LEU A 200 47.75 6.89 -15.10
C LEU A 200 47.72 5.42 -14.69
N ASN A 201 48.80 4.90 -14.11
CA ASN A 201 48.84 3.55 -13.54
C ASN A 201 47.97 3.44 -12.28
N LEU A 202 47.93 4.49 -11.45
CA LEU A 202 47.04 4.54 -10.29
C LEU A 202 45.58 4.69 -10.73
N PHE A 203 45.30 5.52 -11.74
CA PHE A 203 43.96 5.79 -12.24
C PHE A 203 43.77 5.27 -13.68
N PRO A 204 43.45 3.98 -13.86
CA PRO A 204 43.27 3.33 -15.17
C PRO A 204 42.32 4.01 -16.15
N PHE A 205 41.35 4.80 -15.64
CA PHE A 205 40.37 5.54 -16.44
C PHE A 205 40.64 7.05 -16.52
N ALA A 206 41.83 7.53 -16.15
CA ALA A 206 42.15 8.96 -16.21
C ALA A 206 42.40 9.49 -17.63
N LEU A 207 42.16 10.79 -17.82
CA LEU A 207 42.37 11.51 -19.07
C LEU A 207 43.09 12.84 -18.81
N ILE A 208 44.16 13.14 -19.55
CA ILE A 208 44.89 14.40 -19.47
C ILE A 208 44.69 15.19 -20.76
N LEU A 209 44.34 16.48 -20.62
CA LEU A 209 43.98 17.38 -21.71
C LEU A 209 44.86 18.63 -21.71
N ASN A 210 45.23 19.10 -22.91
CA ASN A 210 45.89 20.39 -23.09
C ASN A 210 44.88 21.54 -23.29
N GLU A 211 45.39 22.77 -23.40
CA GLU A 211 44.60 24.00 -23.60
C GLU A 211 43.71 23.99 -24.84
N GLU A 212 44.10 23.24 -25.87
CA GLU A 212 43.36 23.07 -27.12
C GLU A 212 42.29 21.97 -27.07
N MET A 213 42.03 21.40 -25.88
CA MET A 213 41.13 20.26 -25.68
C MET A 213 41.55 19.00 -26.47
N LYS A 214 42.86 18.79 -26.62
CA LYS A 214 43.44 17.55 -27.16
C LYS A 214 43.88 16.64 -26.03
N ILE A 215 43.72 15.34 -26.24
CA ILE A 215 44.10 14.29 -25.30
C ILE A 215 45.62 14.12 -25.35
N THR A 216 46.33 14.43 -24.27
CA THR A 216 47.78 14.25 -24.19
C THR A 216 48.17 12.88 -23.65
N ALA A 217 47.41 12.36 -22.69
CA ALA A 217 47.63 11.02 -22.13
C ALA A 217 46.33 10.42 -21.60
N VAL A 218 46.26 9.09 -21.59
CA VAL A 218 45.07 8.30 -21.23
C VAL A 218 45.52 7.10 -20.39
N GLY A 219 44.72 6.71 -19.40
CA GLY A 219 44.94 5.47 -18.67
C GLY A 219 44.74 4.23 -19.54
N GLU A 220 45.46 3.16 -19.20
CA GLU A 220 45.53 1.90 -19.97
C GLU A 220 44.14 1.30 -20.23
N LYS A 221 43.28 1.22 -19.21
CA LYS A 221 41.96 0.58 -19.31
C LYS A 221 40.96 1.38 -20.12
N LEU A 222 41.08 2.69 -20.15
CA LEU A 222 40.27 3.53 -21.02
C LEU A 222 40.68 3.35 -22.50
N ILE A 223 41.97 3.13 -22.79
CA ILE A 223 42.45 2.79 -24.13
C ILE A 223 41.92 1.42 -24.57
N GLU A 224 42.07 0.38 -23.73
CA GLU A 224 41.55 -0.97 -24.01
C GLU A 224 40.05 -0.93 -24.31
N SER A 225 39.29 -0.24 -23.46
CA SER A 225 37.84 -0.04 -23.63
C SER A 225 37.46 0.66 -24.93
N TRP A 226 38.28 1.62 -25.37
CA TRP A 226 38.08 2.32 -26.64
C TRP A 226 38.40 1.42 -27.82
N MET A 227 39.46 0.61 -27.74
CA MET A 227 39.85 -0.36 -28.76
C MET A 227 38.81 -1.46 -28.96
N LEU A 228 38.21 -1.96 -27.88
CA LEU A 228 37.10 -2.91 -27.92
C LEU A 228 35.91 -2.40 -28.75
N ASN A 229 35.68 -1.08 -28.76
CA ASN A 229 34.63 -0.43 -29.54
C ASN A 229 35.09 0.04 -30.93
N ASN A 230 36.39 -0.03 -31.24
CA ASN A 230 37.02 0.47 -32.46
C ASN A 230 38.13 -0.50 -32.93
N SER A 231 37.77 -1.74 -33.26
CA SER A 231 38.71 -2.84 -33.52
C SER A 231 39.74 -2.61 -34.65
N ASN A 232 39.59 -1.55 -35.46
CA ASN A 232 40.43 -1.25 -36.62
C ASN A 232 41.35 -0.02 -36.44
N ARG A 233 41.48 0.54 -35.23
CA ARG A 233 42.20 1.81 -34.98
C ARG A 233 43.32 1.65 -33.96
N THR A 234 44.40 2.40 -34.13
CA THR A 234 45.56 2.39 -33.23
C THR A 234 45.36 3.36 -32.04
N PRO A 235 45.94 3.08 -30.86
CA PRO A 235 45.86 3.98 -29.69
C PRO A 235 46.41 5.39 -29.94
N SER A 236 47.32 5.53 -30.91
CA SER A 236 47.88 6.80 -31.36
C SER A 236 46.86 7.73 -32.03
N GLU A 237 45.69 7.23 -32.44
CA GLU A 237 44.61 8.08 -32.96
C GLU A 237 43.83 8.77 -31.83
N LEU A 238 43.78 8.16 -30.63
CA LEU A 238 43.12 8.76 -29.47
C LEU A 238 44.00 9.82 -28.82
N ILE A 239 45.31 9.56 -28.73
CA ILE A 239 46.31 10.48 -28.19
C ILE A 239 46.61 11.56 -29.25
N GLY A 240 46.26 12.81 -28.96
CA GLY A 240 46.41 13.96 -29.86
C GLY A 240 45.11 14.37 -30.56
N ALA A 241 44.07 13.53 -30.53
CA ALA A 241 42.75 13.89 -31.04
C ALA A 241 42.01 14.87 -30.11
N LYS A 242 41.05 15.60 -30.68
CA LYS A 242 40.16 16.45 -29.90
C LYS A 242 39.20 15.58 -29.10
N VAL A 243 39.02 15.91 -27.83
CA VAL A 243 38.16 15.13 -26.93
C VAL A 243 36.71 15.09 -27.43
N THR A 244 36.24 16.15 -28.07
CA THR A 244 34.87 16.25 -28.62
C THR A 244 34.53 15.20 -29.66
N ASP A 245 35.54 14.61 -30.31
CA ASP A 245 35.34 13.66 -31.41
C ASP A 245 35.03 12.25 -30.87
N HIS A 246 35.54 11.93 -29.68
CA HIS A 246 35.41 10.62 -29.04
C HIS A 246 34.55 10.63 -27.78
N PHE A 247 34.35 11.80 -27.18
CA PHE A 247 33.66 11.94 -25.91
C PHE A 247 32.56 13.00 -26.00
N LYS A 248 31.39 12.65 -25.47
CA LYS A 248 30.25 13.57 -25.35
C LYS A 248 30.02 13.94 -23.90
N LEU A 249 30.09 15.24 -23.60
CA LEU A 249 29.69 15.77 -22.30
C LEU A 249 28.18 15.57 -22.09
N ARG A 250 27.79 14.83 -21.05
CA ARG A 250 26.39 14.67 -20.63
C ARG A 250 26.03 15.61 -19.49
N ARG A 251 26.92 15.76 -18.51
CA ARG A 251 26.73 16.67 -17.38
C ARG A 251 28.01 17.44 -17.08
N PRO A 252 27.93 18.74 -16.76
CA PRO A 252 26.71 19.57 -16.64
C PRO A 252 26.01 19.87 -17.98
N SER A 253 24.67 19.91 -17.98
CA SER A 253 23.86 20.11 -19.19
C SER A 253 23.80 21.57 -19.64
N GLY A 254 23.93 21.83 -20.93
CA GLY A 254 23.84 23.19 -21.51
C GLY A 254 25.15 23.98 -21.51
N ILE A 255 26.27 23.33 -21.18
CA ILE A 255 27.60 23.93 -21.21
C ILE A 255 28.36 23.33 -22.40
N THR A 256 29.01 24.19 -23.19
CA THR A 256 29.89 23.75 -24.27
C THR A 256 31.20 23.24 -23.70
N PHE A 257 31.71 22.17 -24.29
CA PHE A 257 32.92 21.50 -23.81
C PHE A 257 34.19 22.26 -24.25
N THR A 258 34.48 23.36 -23.54
CA THR A 258 35.61 24.26 -23.81
C THR A 258 36.52 24.40 -22.58
N TRP A 259 37.78 24.74 -22.83
CA TRP A 259 38.82 24.88 -21.79
C TRP A 259 38.42 25.86 -20.68
N GLU A 260 37.96 27.07 -21.05
CA GLU A 260 37.58 28.11 -20.08
C GLU A 260 36.41 27.68 -19.20
N ASN A 261 35.41 27.01 -19.79
CA ASN A 261 34.25 26.54 -19.06
C ASN A 261 34.63 25.46 -18.05
N ILE A 262 35.49 24.51 -18.42
CA ILE A 262 35.95 23.45 -17.52
C ILE A 262 36.84 24.03 -16.41
N LYS A 263 37.73 24.97 -16.76
CA LYS A 263 38.61 25.63 -15.79
C LYS A 263 37.81 26.40 -14.72
N ARG A 264 36.64 26.95 -15.06
CA ARG A 264 35.72 27.59 -14.11
C ARG A 264 34.96 26.58 -13.24
N LEU A 265 34.72 25.36 -13.74
CA LEU A 265 33.85 24.35 -13.14
C LEU A 265 34.60 23.19 -12.45
N GLN A 266 35.78 23.46 -11.90
CA GLN A 266 36.64 22.42 -11.30
C GLN A 266 36.00 21.64 -10.15
N THR A 267 35.01 22.24 -9.48
CA THR A 267 34.33 21.62 -8.33
C THR A 267 33.11 20.79 -8.73
N VAL A 268 32.74 20.77 -10.01
CA VAL A 268 31.55 20.05 -10.50
C VAL A 268 31.95 18.64 -10.94
N LEU A 269 31.10 17.65 -10.63
CA LEU A 269 31.26 16.30 -11.16
C LEU A 269 30.82 16.26 -12.63
N PHE A 270 31.73 15.85 -13.50
CA PHE A 270 31.50 15.68 -14.92
C PHE A 270 31.06 14.25 -15.22
N GLU A 271 30.06 14.13 -16.09
CA GLU A 271 29.68 12.85 -16.70
C GLU A 271 29.94 12.93 -18.20
N ILE A 272 30.82 12.05 -18.68
CA ILE A 272 31.25 12.00 -20.06
C ILE A 272 30.92 10.61 -20.62
N GLN A 273 30.33 10.57 -21.80
CA GLN A 273 30.02 9.35 -22.52
C GLN A 273 31.08 9.09 -23.58
N LEU A 274 31.67 7.89 -23.58
CA LEU A 274 32.54 7.44 -24.66
C LEU A 274 31.68 7.04 -25.88
N LEU A 275 31.97 7.63 -27.04
CA LEU A 275 31.26 7.38 -28.29
C LEU A 275 31.77 6.10 -28.96
N LYS A 276 30.86 5.30 -29.52
CA LYS A 276 31.20 4.12 -30.34
C LYS A 276 31.70 4.54 -31.71
N GLY A 277 32.66 3.81 -32.26
CA GLY A 277 33.05 3.95 -33.66
C GLY A 277 32.05 3.34 -34.60
N SER A 278 31.10 4.13 -35.11
CA SER A 278 30.72 4.09 -36.53
C SER A 278 29.79 5.27 -36.87
N SER A 279 30.13 5.97 -37.95
CA SER A 279 29.25 6.84 -38.75
C SER A 279 28.95 8.28 -38.29
N ALA A 280 29.89 9.19 -38.56
CA ALA A 280 29.55 10.56 -38.97
C ALA A 280 28.97 10.63 -40.42
N LYS A 281 28.91 9.50 -41.14
CA LYS A 281 28.35 9.41 -42.52
C LYS A 281 26.97 8.73 -42.59
N GLY A 282 26.66 7.76 -41.74
CA GLY A 282 25.44 6.95 -41.81
C GLY A 282 24.18 7.62 -41.28
N THR A 283 24.29 8.71 -40.51
CA THR A 283 23.11 9.50 -40.10
C THR A 283 22.49 10.27 -41.26
N LYS A 284 23.26 10.57 -42.32
CA LYS A 284 22.74 11.19 -43.55
C LYS A 284 22.06 10.19 -44.48
N ASP A 285 22.48 8.93 -44.46
CA ASP A 285 21.89 7.89 -45.32
C ASP A 285 20.64 7.25 -44.68
N LEU A 286 20.60 7.12 -43.34
CA LEU A 286 19.39 6.64 -42.64
C LEU A 286 18.24 7.65 -42.73
N ALA A 287 18.54 8.95 -42.71
CA ALA A 287 17.53 10.01 -42.89
C ALA A 287 16.93 10.00 -44.31
N LYS A 288 17.70 9.57 -45.34
CA LYS A 288 17.20 9.39 -46.71
C LYS A 288 16.40 8.10 -46.92
N ALA A 289 16.70 7.06 -46.15
CA ALA A 289 15.96 5.78 -46.22
C ALA A 289 14.58 5.84 -45.52
N ILE A 290 14.42 6.70 -44.50
CA ILE A 290 13.14 6.87 -43.79
C ILE A 290 12.14 7.70 -44.62
N ASP A 291 12.63 8.60 -45.46
CA ASP A 291 11.80 9.47 -46.33
C ASP A 291 11.23 8.74 -47.56
N SER A 292 11.75 7.54 -47.88
CA SER A 292 11.34 6.75 -49.04
C SER A 292 10.40 5.57 -48.72
N GLN A 293 10.06 5.34 -47.44
CA GLN A 293 9.16 4.26 -47.00
C GLN A 293 7.80 4.72 -46.45
N GLN A 294 7.50 6.03 -46.46
CA GLN A 294 6.19 6.55 -46.00
C GLN A 294 5.10 6.62 -47.09
N THR A 295 5.36 6.11 -48.29
CA THR A 295 4.35 6.09 -49.38
C THR A 295 4.07 4.67 -49.88
N SER A 296 3.53 3.81 -49.02
CA SER A 296 2.60 2.75 -49.42
C SER A 296 2.19 1.88 -48.22
N SER A 297 0.91 1.97 -47.84
CA SER A 297 0.03 0.87 -47.37
C SER A 297 -0.87 1.30 -46.19
N GLN A 298 -2.04 1.85 -46.55
CA GLN A 298 -3.28 1.75 -45.77
C GLN A 298 -3.96 0.39 -46.04
N ALA A 299 -4.89 -0.01 -45.15
CA ALA A 299 -5.67 -1.27 -45.05
C ALA A 299 -4.97 -2.34 -44.19
N GLU A 300 -5.55 -2.99 -43.16
CA GLU A 300 -6.94 -3.31 -42.81
C GLU A 300 -7.06 -3.71 -41.30
N ARG A 301 -8.29 -3.87 -40.79
CA ARG A 301 -8.70 -4.02 -39.37
C ARG A 301 -8.94 -5.48 -38.90
N ALA A 302 -8.97 -5.63 -37.56
CA ALA A 302 -9.66 -6.65 -36.70
C ALA A 302 -8.92 -8.00 -36.50
N THR A 303 -8.87 -8.67 -35.33
CA THR A 303 -9.81 -8.91 -34.19
C THR A 303 -9.08 -9.16 -32.84
N ALA A 304 -9.82 -9.14 -31.71
CA ALA A 304 -9.37 -9.30 -30.30
C ALA A 304 -9.44 -10.78 -29.77
N PRO A 305 -9.34 -11.09 -28.46
CA PRO A 305 -8.11 -11.38 -27.71
C PRO A 305 -8.11 -12.74 -26.97
N GLU A 306 -6.98 -13.45 -26.88
CA GLU A 306 -6.78 -14.55 -25.90
C GLU A 306 -5.36 -14.51 -25.30
N ASP A 307 -5.28 -14.87 -24.01
CA ASP A 307 -4.09 -15.13 -23.17
C ASP A 307 -3.29 -13.95 -22.59
N ALA A 308 -3.82 -13.39 -21.50
CA ALA A 308 -3.17 -12.41 -20.62
C ALA A 308 -2.08 -12.98 -19.68
N SER A 309 -1.68 -14.25 -19.82
CA SER A 309 -0.64 -14.89 -18.97
C SER A 309 0.76 -14.91 -19.61
N LYS A 310 0.93 -14.45 -20.85
CA LYS A 310 2.24 -14.32 -21.56
C LYS A 310 2.83 -12.91 -21.59
N LEU A 311 2.21 -11.96 -20.91
CA LEU A 311 2.57 -10.54 -20.94
C LEU A 311 3.68 -10.11 -19.95
N MET A 312 4.20 -11.03 -19.13
CA MET A 312 5.38 -10.78 -18.29
C MET A 312 6.70 -11.39 -18.82
N SER A 313 6.67 -12.13 -19.93
CA SER A 313 7.88 -12.75 -20.52
C SER A 313 8.28 -12.18 -21.89
N SER A 314 7.62 -11.11 -22.34
CA SER A 314 7.81 -10.55 -23.69
C SER A 314 7.98 -9.03 -23.73
N ILE A 315 8.69 -8.45 -22.75
CA ILE A 315 9.42 -7.20 -23.04
C ILE A 315 10.56 -7.61 -23.98
N PRO A 316 10.65 -7.06 -25.20
CA PRO A 316 11.67 -7.48 -26.15
C PRO A 316 13.04 -7.23 -25.53
N ARG A 317 13.79 -8.32 -25.31
CA ARG A 317 15.24 -8.27 -25.15
C ARG A 317 15.78 -7.60 -26.43
N ARG A 318 15.92 -6.28 -26.41
CA ARG A 318 16.76 -5.54 -27.34
C ARG A 318 18.19 -5.96 -27.06
N GLY A 319 18.57 -7.14 -27.55
CA GLY A 319 19.96 -7.47 -27.78
C GLY A 319 20.47 -6.50 -28.83
N SER A 320 21.01 -5.37 -28.39
CA SER A 320 21.93 -4.62 -29.24
C SER A 320 23.14 -5.51 -29.43
N GLN A 321 23.33 -6.03 -30.64
CA GLN A 321 24.62 -6.58 -31.03
C GLN A 321 25.66 -5.45 -30.95
N GLY A 322 26.38 -5.39 -29.83
CA GLY A 322 27.45 -4.43 -29.57
C GLY A 322 27.49 -3.94 -28.12
N LEU A 323 28.69 -3.96 -27.50
CA LEU A 323 28.98 -3.55 -26.12
C LEU A 323 28.34 -2.20 -25.75
N ARG A 324 27.79 -2.01 -24.56
CA ARG A 324 27.15 -0.75 -24.15
C ARG A 324 28.19 0.40 -24.06
N SER A 325 27.81 1.64 -24.43
CA SER A 325 28.73 2.78 -24.34
C SER A 325 29.08 3.09 -22.90
N ILE A 326 30.37 3.24 -22.60
CA ILE A 326 30.87 3.50 -21.24
C ILE A 326 30.55 4.94 -20.83
N LEU A 327 29.99 5.08 -19.64
CA LEU A 327 29.75 6.36 -18.98
C LEU A 327 30.80 6.55 -17.90
N LEU A 328 31.55 7.64 -17.99
CA LEU A 328 32.61 7.98 -17.06
C LEU A 328 32.15 9.14 -16.18
N LYS A 329 32.30 9.00 -14.88
CA LYS A 329 31.96 10.02 -13.89
C LYS A 329 33.20 10.38 -13.09
N GLY A 330 33.48 11.68 -12.94
CA GLY A 330 34.71 12.14 -12.30
C GLY A 330 34.81 13.64 -12.12
N GLU A 331 35.87 14.09 -11.46
CA GLU A 331 36.22 15.51 -11.33
C GLU A 331 37.26 15.90 -12.38
N MET A 332 37.16 17.13 -12.88
CA MET A 332 38.18 17.75 -13.73
C MET A 332 38.98 18.74 -12.90
N ARG A 333 40.29 18.52 -12.78
CA ARG A 333 41.19 19.41 -12.03
C ARG A 333 42.23 20.03 -12.95
N TYR A 334 42.40 21.33 -12.81
CA TYR A 334 43.45 22.08 -13.50
C TYR A 334 44.72 22.08 -12.68
N ILE A 335 45.81 21.53 -13.23
CA ILE A 335 47.13 21.56 -12.61
C ILE A 335 47.92 22.69 -13.26
N LYS A 336 48.26 23.70 -12.45
CA LYS A 336 48.96 24.91 -12.92
C LYS A 336 50.36 24.58 -13.47
N ASP A 337 51.08 23.68 -12.81
CA ASP A 337 52.49 23.38 -13.11
C ASP A 337 52.69 22.75 -14.50
N ILE A 338 51.71 21.96 -14.97
CA ILE A 338 51.75 21.29 -16.28
C ILE A 338 50.80 21.95 -17.30
N ASN A 339 50.16 23.07 -16.95
CA ASN A 339 49.11 23.75 -17.71
C ASN A 339 48.13 22.77 -18.40
N SER A 340 47.68 21.75 -17.67
CA SER A 340 46.84 20.67 -18.22
C SER A 340 45.64 20.41 -17.32
N LEU A 341 44.54 19.98 -17.92
CA LEU A 341 43.35 19.49 -17.22
C LEU A 341 43.46 17.98 -17.06
N VAL A 342 43.32 17.50 -15.82
CA VAL A 342 43.26 16.06 -15.52
C VAL A 342 41.83 15.72 -15.15
N PHE A 343 41.23 14.79 -15.87
CA PHE A 343 39.95 14.19 -15.55
C PHE A 343 40.20 12.84 -14.87
N LEU A 344 39.94 12.80 -13.57
CA LEU A 344 40.01 11.58 -12.76
C LEU A 344 38.61 11.01 -12.67
N CYS A 345 38.39 9.86 -13.28
CA CYS A 345 37.06 9.29 -13.40
C CYS A 345 37.03 7.80 -13.12
N SER A 346 35.82 7.32 -12.85
CA SER A 346 35.49 5.90 -12.76
C SER A 346 34.31 5.61 -13.67
N PRO A 347 34.23 4.41 -14.27
CA PRO A 347 33.05 3.99 -15.02
C PRO A 347 31.84 3.87 -14.09
N LEU A 348 30.70 4.36 -14.54
CA LEU A 348 29.43 4.27 -13.84
C LEU A 348 28.77 2.94 -14.19
N ILE A 349 28.73 2.03 -13.23
CA ILE A 349 28.26 0.65 -13.37
C ILE A 349 27.15 0.43 -12.35
N ASN A 350 25.99 -0.05 -12.80
CA ASN A 350 24.87 -0.32 -11.89
C ASN A 350 24.76 -1.80 -11.53
N ASN A 351 25.17 -2.70 -12.42
CA ASN A 351 25.09 -4.15 -12.21
C ASN A 351 26.29 -4.87 -12.86
N LEU A 352 26.52 -6.10 -12.40
CA LEU A 352 27.58 -6.98 -12.94
C LEU A 352 27.36 -7.31 -14.42
N GLU A 353 26.11 -7.31 -14.88
CA GLU A 353 25.78 -7.54 -16.27
C GLU A 353 26.21 -6.38 -17.18
N GLU A 354 25.97 -5.12 -16.78
CA GLU A 354 26.43 -3.92 -17.50
C GLU A 354 27.96 -3.85 -17.55
N LEU A 355 28.66 -4.30 -16.50
CA LEU A 355 30.11 -4.40 -16.50
C LEU A 355 30.60 -5.31 -17.64
N ARG A 356 29.99 -6.50 -17.78
CA ARG A 356 30.30 -7.44 -18.86
C ARG A 356 29.88 -6.92 -20.24
N GLU A 357 28.73 -6.26 -20.34
CA GLU A 357 28.27 -5.60 -21.57
C GLU A 357 29.17 -4.44 -22.00
N MET A 358 29.92 -3.83 -21.09
CA MET A 358 30.92 -2.80 -21.40
C MET A 358 32.28 -3.39 -21.79
N GLY A 359 32.47 -4.71 -21.66
CA GLY A 359 33.75 -5.38 -21.91
C GLY A 359 34.79 -5.12 -20.83
N LEU A 360 34.34 -4.70 -19.65
CA LEU A 360 35.18 -4.44 -18.48
C LEU A 360 35.11 -5.62 -17.52
N TYR A 361 36.18 -5.83 -16.77
CA TYR A 361 36.22 -6.78 -15.66
C TYR A 361 36.40 -6.06 -14.33
N LEU A 362 36.09 -6.75 -13.25
CA LEU A 362 36.18 -6.19 -11.90
C LEU A 362 37.62 -5.77 -11.54
N ASN A 363 38.62 -6.46 -12.09
CA ASN A 363 40.03 -6.15 -11.89
C ASN A 363 40.49 -4.90 -12.64
N ASP A 364 39.73 -4.44 -13.64
CA ASP A 364 40.06 -3.22 -14.39
C ASP A 364 39.65 -1.95 -13.63
N LEU A 365 38.80 -2.08 -12.61
CA LEU A 365 38.36 -0.96 -11.77
C LEU A 365 39.44 -0.54 -10.78
N ASN A 366 39.47 0.76 -10.47
CA ASN A 366 40.43 1.33 -9.54
C ASN A 366 40.38 0.57 -8.18
N PRO A 367 41.51 0.03 -7.69
CA PRO A 367 41.52 -0.78 -6.47
C PRO A 367 41.28 0.04 -5.20
N HIS A 368 41.64 1.33 -5.21
CA HIS A 368 41.42 2.27 -4.12
C HIS A 368 40.14 3.10 -4.28
N GLY A 369 39.36 2.84 -5.33
CA GLY A 369 38.10 3.53 -5.61
C GLY A 369 36.89 2.75 -5.10
N LEU A 370 35.81 3.47 -4.79
CA LEU A 370 34.54 2.87 -4.34
C LEU A 370 33.79 2.11 -5.43
N SER A 371 34.18 2.24 -6.71
CA SER A 371 33.47 1.61 -7.82
C SER A 371 33.45 0.08 -7.72
N ARG A 372 34.55 -0.53 -7.26
CA ARG A 372 34.62 -1.99 -7.06
C ARG A 372 33.73 -2.46 -5.92
N GLU A 373 33.79 -1.76 -4.78
CA GLU A 373 32.94 -2.06 -3.62
C GLU A 373 31.46 -1.84 -3.91
N MET A 374 31.13 -0.81 -4.71
CA MET A 374 29.75 -0.52 -5.11
C MET A 374 29.14 -1.64 -5.95
N VAL A 375 29.91 -2.22 -6.88
CA VAL A 375 29.46 -3.37 -7.68
C VAL A 375 29.22 -4.60 -6.77
N PHE A 376 30.08 -4.85 -5.79
CA PHE A 376 29.88 -5.91 -4.80
C PHE A 376 28.68 -5.64 -3.89
N SER A 377 28.56 -4.42 -3.38
CA SER A 377 27.47 -3.98 -2.51
C SER A 377 26.12 -4.10 -3.23
N GLY A 378 26.04 -3.71 -4.51
CA GLY A 378 24.85 -3.89 -5.33
C GLY A 378 24.42 -5.36 -5.42
N PHE A 379 25.38 -6.28 -5.58
CA PHE A 379 25.10 -7.72 -5.57
C PHE A 379 24.60 -8.21 -4.21
N SER A 380 25.27 -7.86 -3.11
CA SER A 380 24.85 -8.25 -1.76
C SER A 380 23.50 -7.66 -1.35
N HIS A 381 23.21 -6.42 -1.74
CA HIS A 381 21.92 -5.78 -1.47
C HIS A 381 20.79 -6.42 -2.26
N TYR A 382 21.05 -6.88 -3.50
CA TYR A 382 20.05 -7.61 -4.28
C TYR A 382 19.62 -8.89 -3.55
N SER A 383 20.58 -9.70 -3.10
CA SER A 383 20.27 -10.91 -2.31
C SER A 383 19.52 -10.60 -1.02
N ARG A 384 19.84 -9.49 -0.34
CA ARG A 384 19.12 -9.07 0.86
C ARG A 384 17.68 -8.63 0.56
N LEU A 385 17.45 -7.97 -0.57
CA LEU A 385 16.11 -7.56 -1.00
C LEU A 385 15.26 -8.77 -1.40
N ASP A 386 15.83 -9.75 -2.10
CA ASP A 386 15.15 -10.99 -2.45
C ASP A 386 14.70 -11.73 -1.17
N LEU A 387 15.59 -11.88 -0.19
CA LEU A 387 15.27 -12.48 1.11
C LEU A 387 14.18 -11.70 1.88
N MET A 388 14.15 -10.37 1.76
CA MET A 388 13.08 -9.56 2.35
C MET A 388 11.76 -9.80 1.64
N CYS A 389 11.75 -9.92 0.31
CA CYS A 389 10.56 -10.20 -0.48
C CYS A 389 9.98 -11.58 -0.12
N GLU A 390 10.81 -12.62 -0.11
CA GLU A 390 10.41 -13.99 0.30
C GLU A 390 9.82 -14.00 1.72
N ARG A 391 10.40 -13.24 2.65
CA ARG A 391 9.88 -13.15 4.02
C ARG A 391 8.53 -12.44 4.11
N GLU A 392 8.30 -11.41 3.30
CA GLU A 392 7.00 -10.74 3.24
C GLU A 392 5.94 -11.61 2.58
N GLU A 393 6.30 -12.40 1.55
CA GLU A 393 5.41 -13.40 0.95
C GLU A 393 5.00 -14.47 1.98
N GLN A 394 5.94 -15.04 2.72
CA GLN A 394 5.64 -16.00 3.79
C GLN A 394 4.69 -15.43 4.85
N ARG A 395 4.89 -14.18 5.26
CA ARG A 395 4.00 -13.50 6.21
C ARG A 395 2.59 -13.31 5.64
N ALA A 396 2.48 -13.03 4.34
CA ALA A 396 1.20 -12.89 3.68
C ALA A 396 0.45 -14.23 3.67
N GLU A 397 1.13 -15.34 3.37
CA GLU A 397 0.56 -16.70 3.42
C GLU A 397 0.13 -17.09 4.85
N GLU A 398 0.98 -16.83 5.86
CA GLU A 398 0.63 -17.03 7.27
C GLU A 398 -0.60 -16.22 7.70
N LEU A 399 -0.70 -14.97 7.23
CA LEU A 399 -1.85 -14.13 7.52
C LEU A 399 -3.12 -14.64 6.85
N GLU A 400 -3.03 -15.09 5.59
CA GLU A 400 -4.16 -15.65 4.85
C GLU A 400 -4.69 -16.92 5.51
N THR A 401 -3.79 -17.83 5.90
CA THR A 401 -4.17 -19.05 6.64
C THR A 401 -4.81 -18.74 7.99
N SER A 402 -4.28 -17.74 8.72
CA SER A 402 -4.86 -17.27 9.99
C SER A 402 -6.26 -16.68 9.80
N LEU A 403 -6.47 -15.88 8.75
CA LEU A 403 -7.79 -15.32 8.41
C LEU A 403 -8.79 -16.42 8.05
N ALA A 404 -8.39 -17.39 7.22
CA ALA A 404 -9.24 -18.52 6.85
C ALA A 404 -9.64 -19.35 8.08
N LEU A 405 -8.70 -19.57 9.00
CA LEU A 405 -8.98 -20.22 10.29
C LEU A 405 -9.97 -19.38 11.10
N ALA A 406 -9.72 -18.07 11.29
CA ALA A 406 -10.60 -17.18 12.04
C ALA A 406 -12.04 -17.18 11.48
N ASP A 407 -12.21 -17.18 10.16
CA ASP A 407 -13.51 -17.30 9.51
C ASP A 407 -14.18 -18.65 9.78
N SER A 408 -13.41 -19.75 9.80
CA SER A 408 -13.94 -21.08 10.14
C SER A 408 -14.44 -21.14 11.58
N TRP A 409 -13.66 -20.59 12.54
CA TRP A 409 -14.05 -20.49 13.95
C TRP A 409 -15.27 -19.60 14.13
N LYS A 410 -15.35 -18.50 13.38
CA LYS A 410 -16.51 -17.61 13.38
C LYS A 410 -17.76 -18.32 12.89
N ARG A 411 -17.69 -19.11 11.81
CA ARG A 411 -18.83 -19.90 11.32
C ARG A 411 -19.29 -20.95 12.34
N GLN A 412 -18.36 -21.66 12.96
CA GLN A 412 -18.69 -22.62 14.02
C GLN A 412 -19.34 -21.94 15.23
N GLY A 413 -18.85 -20.74 15.61
CA GLY A 413 -19.46 -19.93 16.66
C GLY A 413 -20.88 -19.47 16.31
N ASP A 414 -21.09 -19.03 15.07
CA ASP A 414 -22.39 -18.60 14.57
C ASP A 414 -23.40 -19.77 14.54
N GLU A 415 -22.98 -20.96 14.10
CA GLU A 415 -23.83 -22.16 14.05
C GLU A 415 -24.29 -22.58 15.45
N LEU A 416 -23.38 -22.57 16.43
CA LEU A 416 -23.73 -22.83 17.83
C LEU A 416 -24.68 -21.78 18.40
N LEU A 417 -24.50 -20.50 18.06
CA LEU A 417 -25.36 -19.43 18.55
C LEU A 417 -26.79 -19.56 17.99
N TYR A 418 -26.92 -19.83 16.70
CA TYR A 418 -28.23 -20.05 16.06
C TYR A 418 -28.92 -21.34 16.51
N SER A 419 -28.16 -22.30 17.06
CA SER A 419 -28.74 -23.50 17.68
C SER A 419 -29.43 -23.19 19.02
N MET A 420 -29.01 -22.13 19.72
CA MET A 420 -29.51 -21.78 21.05
C MET A 420 -30.57 -20.66 21.05
N ILE A 421 -30.49 -19.72 20.10
CA ILE A 421 -31.33 -18.51 20.05
C ILE A 421 -31.86 -18.35 18.63
N PRO A 422 -33.10 -17.84 18.42
CA PRO A 422 -33.60 -17.61 17.08
C PRO A 422 -32.70 -16.66 16.26
N ARG A 423 -32.56 -16.93 14.96
CA ARG A 423 -31.66 -16.17 14.05
C ARG A 423 -31.89 -14.66 14.10
N THR A 424 -33.14 -14.22 13.98
CA THR A 424 -33.55 -12.81 14.02
C THR A 424 -33.12 -12.10 15.30
N ILE A 425 -33.06 -12.82 16.42
CA ILE A 425 -32.64 -12.29 17.72
C ILE A 425 -31.11 -12.35 17.87
N ALA A 426 -30.48 -13.44 17.43
CA ALA A 426 -29.03 -13.60 17.45
C ALA A 426 -28.32 -12.52 16.60
N GLU A 427 -28.89 -12.16 15.44
CA GLU A 427 -28.38 -11.08 14.60
C GLU A 427 -28.45 -9.71 15.31
N ARG A 428 -29.59 -9.38 15.93
CA ARG A 428 -29.76 -8.15 16.71
C ARG A 428 -28.79 -8.04 17.88
N LEU A 429 -28.55 -9.15 18.59
CA LEU A 429 -27.56 -9.20 19.66
C LEU A 429 -26.13 -8.98 19.13
N ARG A 430 -25.82 -9.53 17.95
CA ARG A 430 -24.52 -9.37 17.30
C ARG A 430 -24.27 -7.92 16.85
N GLU A 431 -25.33 -7.20 16.48
CA GLU A 431 -25.29 -5.76 16.19
C GLU A 431 -25.10 -4.88 17.45
N GLY A 432 -25.06 -5.49 18.64
CA GLY A 432 -24.85 -4.78 19.90
C GLY A 432 -26.13 -4.20 20.50
N GLN A 433 -27.32 -4.61 20.04
CA GLN A 433 -28.57 -4.21 20.66
C GLN A 433 -28.69 -4.80 22.08
N ASN A 434 -29.27 -4.02 22.99
CA ASN A 434 -29.43 -4.46 24.38
C ASN A 434 -30.42 -5.64 24.45
N PRO A 435 -30.12 -6.73 25.19
CA PRO A 435 -31.04 -7.86 25.36
C PRO A 435 -32.43 -7.49 25.90
N ARG A 436 -32.55 -6.35 26.59
CA ARG A 436 -33.82 -5.81 27.12
C ARG A 436 -34.76 -5.28 26.03
N GLU A 437 -34.19 -4.75 24.94
CA GLU A 437 -34.96 -4.22 23.81
C GLU A 437 -35.54 -5.34 22.93
N THR A 438 -35.05 -6.57 23.10
CA THR A 438 -35.55 -7.77 22.42
C THR A 438 -36.89 -8.26 22.98
N CYS A 439 -37.38 -7.72 24.11
CA CYS A 439 -38.68 -8.09 24.65
C CYS A 439 -39.81 -7.57 23.74
N GLN A 440 -40.61 -8.48 23.19
CA GLN A 440 -41.71 -8.17 22.29
C GLN A 440 -43.01 -8.83 22.75
N SER A 441 -44.12 -8.11 22.64
CA SER A 441 -45.46 -8.64 22.84
C SER A 441 -46.02 -9.14 21.51
N PHE A 442 -46.52 -10.37 21.51
CA PHE A 442 -47.18 -10.98 20.37
C PHE A 442 -48.66 -11.21 20.72
N GLU A 443 -49.57 -10.68 19.90
CA GLU A 443 -51.01 -10.77 20.17
C GLU A 443 -51.58 -12.16 19.91
N GLU A 444 -51.03 -12.86 18.90
CA GLU A 444 -51.55 -14.14 18.43
C GLU A 444 -50.42 -15.12 18.13
N VAL A 445 -50.25 -16.08 19.04
CA VAL A 445 -49.22 -17.12 18.98
C VAL A 445 -49.83 -18.44 19.41
N THR A 446 -49.40 -19.56 18.82
CA THR A 446 -49.77 -20.90 19.29
C THR A 446 -48.60 -21.56 19.99
N VAL A 447 -48.84 -22.02 21.22
CA VAL A 447 -47.85 -22.73 22.06
C VAL A 447 -48.27 -24.20 22.17
N LEU A 448 -47.34 -25.11 21.93
CA LEU A 448 -47.51 -26.56 22.01
C LEU A 448 -46.62 -27.14 23.10
N PHE A 449 -47.21 -28.05 23.87
CA PHE A 449 -46.54 -28.91 24.83
C PHE A 449 -46.77 -30.37 24.43
N ALA A 450 -45.70 -31.15 24.37
CA ALA A 450 -45.74 -32.58 24.11
C ALA A 450 -44.97 -33.34 25.19
N GLU A 451 -45.67 -34.07 26.06
CA GLU A 451 -45.05 -34.92 27.09
C GLU A 451 -44.83 -36.33 26.55
N VAL A 452 -43.59 -36.83 26.66
CA VAL A 452 -43.25 -38.22 26.37
C VAL A 452 -43.50 -39.06 27.61
N GLN A 453 -44.48 -39.96 27.54
CA GLN A 453 -44.83 -40.89 28.62
C GLN A 453 -44.18 -42.25 28.39
N GLU A 454 -43.58 -42.80 29.45
CA GLU A 454 -43.01 -44.15 29.47
C GLU A 454 -43.86 -45.01 30.41
N THR A 455 -44.30 -46.18 29.94
CA THR A 455 -45.10 -47.12 30.74
C THR A 455 -44.28 -47.98 31.70
N ILE A 456 -42.95 -48.00 31.58
CA ILE A 456 -42.05 -48.81 32.43
C ILE A 456 -41.73 -48.03 33.71
N THR A 457 -42.70 -47.75 34.57
CA THR A 457 -42.43 -47.19 35.90
C THR A 457 -42.16 -48.33 36.88
N GLY A 458 -40.91 -48.59 37.26
CA GLY A 458 -40.70 -49.66 38.25
C GLY A 458 -39.33 -49.98 38.84
N ASP A 459 -38.17 -49.50 38.33
CA ASP A 459 -36.88 -49.85 38.94
C ASP A 459 -35.95 -48.64 39.09
N ASP A 460 -35.58 -48.32 40.34
CA ASP A 460 -34.59 -47.31 40.76
C ASP A 460 -33.15 -47.72 40.38
N SER A 461 -32.93 -48.10 39.12
CA SER A 461 -31.65 -48.53 38.59
C SER A 461 -31.03 -47.49 37.66
N ILE A 462 -29.71 -47.31 37.74
CA ILE A 462 -28.94 -46.45 36.81
C ILE A 462 -29.18 -46.86 35.34
N LYS A 463 -29.46 -48.16 35.09
CA LYS A 463 -29.80 -48.68 33.76
C LYS A 463 -31.15 -48.19 33.24
N TYR A 464 -32.14 -48.03 34.12
CA TYR A 464 -33.43 -47.44 33.77
C TYR A 464 -33.25 -45.96 33.39
N ALA A 465 -32.49 -45.20 34.16
CA ALA A 465 -32.18 -43.81 33.85
C ALA A 465 -31.48 -43.63 32.49
N MET A 466 -30.49 -44.48 32.16
CA MET A 466 -29.83 -44.47 30.84
C MET A 466 -30.81 -44.79 29.71
N THR A 467 -31.70 -45.78 29.90
CA THR A 467 -32.72 -46.14 28.92
C THR A 467 -33.71 -44.98 28.71
N THR A 468 -34.18 -44.34 29.79
CA THR A 468 -35.06 -43.16 29.72
C THR A 468 -34.40 -41.99 28.99
N VAL A 469 -33.13 -41.69 29.27
CA VAL A 469 -32.41 -40.61 28.56
C VAL A 469 -32.29 -40.93 27.07
N ASN A 470 -31.95 -42.16 26.70
CA ASN A 470 -31.87 -42.55 25.29
C ASN A 470 -33.22 -42.48 24.58
N THR A 471 -34.30 -42.92 25.23
CA THR A 471 -35.67 -42.84 24.72
C THR A 471 -36.11 -41.40 24.50
N LEU A 472 -35.88 -40.52 25.49
CA LEU A 472 -36.17 -39.10 25.38
C LEU A 472 -35.35 -38.44 24.27
N ASN A 473 -34.06 -38.78 24.16
CA ASN A 473 -33.19 -38.22 23.14
C ASN A 473 -33.62 -38.67 21.73
N ALA A 474 -34.05 -39.92 21.57
CA ALA A 474 -34.60 -40.43 20.30
C ALA A 474 -35.91 -39.72 19.93
N ALA A 475 -36.84 -39.58 20.88
CA ALA A 475 -38.11 -38.89 20.67
C ALA A 475 -37.91 -37.40 20.34
N PHE A 476 -37.05 -36.70 21.08
CA PHE A 476 -36.78 -35.27 20.85
C PHE A 476 -35.98 -35.04 19.58
N SER A 477 -35.04 -35.92 19.21
CA SER A 477 -34.35 -35.83 17.91
C SER A 477 -35.34 -35.97 16.75
N ALA A 478 -36.28 -36.90 16.86
CA ALA A 478 -37.34 -37.08 15.87
C ALA A 478 -38.27 -35.87 15.77
N PHE A 479 -38.52 -35.16 16.88
CA PHE A 479 -39.27 -33.90 16.87
C PHE A 479 -38.46 -32.74 16.28
N ASP A 480 -37.16 -32.63 16.62
CA ASP A 480 -36.27 -31.62 16.08
C ASP A 480 -36.14 -31.75 14.55
N GLU A 481 -36.13 -32.98 14.02
CA GLU A 481 -36.19 -33.25 12.58
C GLU A 481 -37.50 -32.81 11.91
N LEU A 482 -38.60 -32.62 12.66
CA LEU A 482 -39.85 -32.09 12.09
C LEU A 482 -39.87 -30.56 12.09
N ILE A 483 -39.08 -29.91 12.95
CA ILE A 483 -38.97 -28.45 13.05
C ILE A 483 -37.86 -27.93 12.12
N HIS A 484 -37.96 -28.25 10.83
CA HIS A 484 -37.09 -27.66 9.79
C HIS A 484 -37.66 -26.36 9.20
N SER A 485 -38.96 -26.11 9.36
CA SER A 485 -39.62 -24.91 8.85
C SER A 485 -39.30 -23.69 9.73
N PRO A 486 -38.97 -22.51 9.16
CA PRO A 486 -38.69 -21.28 9.93
C PRO A 486 -39.90 -20.77 10.72
N MET A 487 -41.03 -21.46 10.66
CA MET A 487 -42.32 -21.00 11.17
C MET A 487 -42.68 -21.60 12.54
N ALA A 488 -41.85 -22.51 13.07
CA ALA A 488 -41.95 -23.01 14.44
C ALA A 488 -40.57 -22.97 15.11
N TYR A 489 -40.53 -22.56 16.38
CA TYR A 489 -39.31 -22.45 17.17
C TYR A 489 -39.40 -23.34 18.42
N LYS A 490 -38.33 -24.08 18.69
CA LYS A 490 -38.18 -24.92 19.88
C LYS A 490 -37.79 -24.04 21.08
N VAL A 491 -38.55 -24.15 22.16
CA VAL A 491 -38.32 -23.40 23.41
C VAL A 491 -37.66 -24.32 24.43
N GLU A 492 -37.02 -23.74 25.46
CA GLU A 492 -36.44 -24.52 26.56
C GLU A 492 -37.47 -25.46 27.19
N THR A 493 -37.12 -26.74 27.25
CA THR A 493 -37.97 -27.82 27.76
C THR A 493 -37.72 -28.06 29.26
N VAL A 494 -38.75 -28.50 29.97
CA VAL A 494 -38.64 -28.86 31.40
C VAL A 494 -38.95 -30.35 31.55
N GLY A 495 -37.94 -31.15 31.90
CA GLY A 495 -38.10 -32.57 32.15
C GLY A 495 -38.46 -33.37 30.89
N LYS A 496 -39.62 -34.05 30.91
CA LYS A 496 -40.11 -34.93 29.82
C LYS A 496 -40.98 -34.20 28.78
N VAL A 497 -41.13 -32.88 28.91
CA VAL A 497 -42.07 -32.10 28.08
C VAL A 497 -41.34 -31.29 27.03
N TYR A 498 -41.66 -31.55 25.77
CA TYR A 498 -41.20 -30.80 24.61
C TYR A 498 -42.06 -29.57 24.38
N MET A 499 -41.45 -28.39 24.20
CA MET A 499 -42.16 -27.12 24.04
C MET A 499 -41.80 -26.48 22.70
N ALA A 500 -42.82 -26.15 21.90
CA ALA A 500 -42.66 -25.47 20.62
C ALA A 500 -43.65 -24.30 20.49
N VAL A 501 -43.26 -23.28 19.74
CA VAL A 501 -44.07 -22.08 19.51
C VAL A 501 -44.11 -21.72 18.03
N SER A 502 -45.28 -21.28 17.54
CA SER A 502 -45.43 -20.69 16.20
C SER A 502 -46.07 -19.32 16.31
N GLY A 503 -45.52 -18.33 15.62
CA GLY A 503 -45.91 -16.92 15.71
C GLY A 503 -44.98 -16.04 16.57
N ALA A 504 -43.92 -16.63 17.14
CA ALA A 504 -42.83 -15.92 17.80
C ALA A 504 -41.50 -16.68 17.58
N PRO A 505 -40.36 -16.00 17.37
CA PRO A 505 -40.17 -14.54 17.35
C PRO A 505 -40.69 -13.86 16.07
N ASP A 506 -40.84 -14.59 14.97
CA ASP A 506 -41.35 -14.05 13.72
C ASP A 506 -42.87 -14.26 13.64
N VAL A 507 -43.60 -13.18 13.34
CA VAL A 507 -45.06 -13.21 13.30
C VAL A 507 -45.54 -14.07 12.13
N ASN A 508 -46.36 -15.08 12.43
CA ASN A 508 -46.89 -16.01 11.45
C ASN A 508 -48.43 -15.99 11.47
N PRO A 509 -49.10 -15.53 10.39
CA PRO A 509 -50.57 -15.54 10.30
C PRO A 509 -51.20 -16.95 10.36
N PHE A 510 -50.46 -17.97 9.94
CA PHE A 510 -50.91 -19.38 9.91
C PHE A 510 -50.38 -20.18 11.12
N HIS A 511 -50.09 -19.51 12.24
CA HIS A 511 -49.51 -20.10 13.44
C HIS A 511 -50.29 -21.31 13.99
N ALA A 512 -51.62 -21.27 13.98
CA ALA A 512 -52.46 -22.38 14.44
C ALA A 512 -52.40 -23.59 13.49
N GLN A 513 -52.31 -23.35 12.18
CA GLN A 513 -52.25 -24.40 11.16
C GLN A 513 -50.93 -25.17 11.27
N HIS A 514 -49.80 -24.47 11.25
CA HIS A 514 -48.48 -25.11 11.32
C HIS A 514 -48.30 -25.91 12.60
N MET A 515 -48.86 -25.43 13.72
CA MET A 515 -48.76 -26.18 14.98
C MET A 515 -49.65 -27.43 14.98
N ALA A 516 -50.82 -27.38 14.33
CA ALA A 516 -51.68 -28.55 14.17
C ALA A 516 -51.03 -29.61 13.27
N ASP A 517 -50.42 -29.18 12.16
CA ASP A 517 -49.69 -30.07 11.25
C ASP A 517 -48.48 -30.70 11.97
N LEU A 518 -47.69 -29.88 12.69
CA LEU A 518 -46.57 -30.36 13.49
C LEU A 518 -47.02 -31.37 14.56
N ALA A 519 -48.14 -31.12 15.24
CA ALA A 519 -48.67 -32.04 16.25
C ALA A 519 -49.07 -33.40 15.66
N LEU A 520 -49.67 -33.41 14.46
CA LEU A 520 -50.03 -34.65 13.75
C LEU A 520 -48.77 -35.41 13.30
N ASP A 521 -47.77 -34.69 12.77
CA ASP A 521 -46.51 -35.27 12.32
C ASP A 521 -45.68 -35.83 13.50
N MET A 522 -45.66 -35.13 14.64
CA MET A 522 -45.03 -35.61 15.88
C MET A 522 -45.63 -36.95 16.34
N LEU A 523 -46.96 -37.05 16.33
CA LEU A 523 -47.66 -38.29 16.69
C LEU A 523 -47.37 -39.42 15.68
N HIS A 524 -47.29 -39.11 14.39
CA HIS A 524 -46.93 -40.08 13.35
C HIS A 524 -45.48 -40.55 13.46
N SER A 525 -44.55 -39.64 13.76
CA SER A 525 -43.12 -39.93 13.92
C SER A 525 -42.87 -40.89 15.08
N ILE A 526 -43.51 -40.66 16.23
CA ILE A 526 -43.39 -41.57 17.39
C ILE A 526 -43.96 -42.95 17.10
N ARG A 527 -45.12 -43.03 16.41
CA ARG A 527 -45.70 -44.30 15.97
C ARG A 527 -44.77 -45.05 15.01
N LYS A 528 -44.07 -44.33 14.13
CA LYS A 528 -43.10 -44.89 13.18
C LYS A 528 -41.83 -45.41 13.88
N LEU A 529 -41.35 -44.71 14.91
CA LEU A 529 -40.21 -45.14 15.72
C LEU A 529 -40.50 -46.42 16.51
N ASN A 530 -41.78 -46.75 16.76
CA ASN A 530 -42.25 -47.98 17.40
C ASN A 530 -41.47 -48.34 18.68
N LEU A 531 -41.22 -47.33 19.52
CA LEU A 531 -40.52 -47.50 20.79
C LEU A 531 -41.44 -48.24 21.79
N PRO A 532 -40.98 -49.34 22.42
CA PRO A 532 -41.82 -50.15 23.29
C PRO A 532 -42.26 -49.35 24.52
N GLY A 533 -43.58 -49.20 24.70
CA GLY A 533 -44.15 -48.58 25.89
C GLY A 533 -44.03 -47.04 25.96
N VAL A 534 -43.75 -46.38 24.83
CA VAL A 534 -43.67 -44.93 24.74
C VAL A 534 -44.93 -44.39 24.08
N GLY A 535 -45.64 -43.51 24.79
CA GLY A 535 -46.78 -42.76 24.26
C GLY A 535 -46.54 -41.27 24.40
N VAL A 536 -47.26 -40.45 23.63
CA VAL A 536 -47.08 -38.99 23.69
C VAL A 536 -48.42 -38.30 23.94
N LYS A 537 -48.42 -37.35 24.87
CA LYS A 537 -49.54 -36.45 25.10
C LYS A 537 -49.22 -35.10 24.50
N ILE A 538 -50.07 -34.62 23.60
CA ILE A 538 -49.85 -33.33 22.94
C ILE A 538 -51.01 -32.40 23.28
N GLY A 539 -50.69 -31.18 23.72
CA GLY A 539 -51.67 -30.15 23.99
C GLY A 539 -51.20 -28.79 23.49
N PHE A 540 -52.09 -28.02 22.86
CA PHE A 540 -51.76 -26.67 22.42
C PHE A 540 -52.90 -25.66 22.54
N HIS A 541 -52.52 -24.40 22.71
CA HIS A 541 -53.44 -23.27 22.87
C HIS A 541 -52.87 -22.03 22.17
N SER A 542 -53.77 -21.16 21.70
CA SER A 542 -53.45 -19.92 21.01
C SER A 542 -53.87 -18.72 21.83
N GLY A 543 -53.06 -17.67 21.86
CA GLY A 543 -53.35 -16.45 22.59
C GLY A 543 -52.15 -15.50 22.65
N PRO A 544 -52.29 -14.36 23.34
CA PRO A 544 -51.24 -13.37 23.46
C PRO A 544 -50.13 -13.82 24.42
N ILE A 545 -48.89 -13.46 24.11
CA ILE A 545 -47.71 -13.73 24.94
C ILE A 545 -46.72 -12.55 24.90
N VAL A 546 -45.80 -12.53 25.86
CA VAL A 546 -44.59 -11.70 25.83
C VAL A 546 -43.39 -12.62 25.71
N ALA A 547 -42.50 -12.36 24.76
CA ALA A 547 -41.30 -13.15 24.55
C ALA A 547 -40.05 -12.26 24.60
N GLY A 548 -38.95 -12.79 25.11
CA GLY A 548 -37.71 -12.03 25.24
C GLY A 548 -36.54 -12.85 25.76
N ILE A 549 -35.35 -12.26 25.74
CA ILE A 549 -34.15 -12.91 26.25
C ILE A 549 -34.03 -12.68 27.75
N VAL A 550 -33.83 -13.74 28.50
CA VAL A 550 -33.57 -13.71 29.94
C VAL A 550 -32.16 -14.24 30.23
N GLY A 551 -31.45 -13.53 31.11
CA GLY A 551 -30.09 -13.89 31.53
C GLY A 551 -28.98 -13.23 30.70
N LEU A 552 -27.90 -12.80 31.39
CA LEU A 552 -26.74 -12.15 30.76
C LEU A 552 -25.62 -13.14 30.41
N LYS A 553 -25.38 -14.15 31.25
CA LYS A 553 -24.31 -15.15 31.04
C LYS A 553 -24.73 -16.31 30.14
N VAL A 554 -25.98 -16.74 30.27
CA VAL A 554 -26.59 -17.78 29.44
C VAL A 554 -27.92 -17.19 28.96
N PRO A 555 -27.91 -16.46 27.83
CA PRO A 555 -29.13 -15.85 27.28
C PRO A 555 -30.08 -16.93 26.80
N ARG A 556 -31.33 -16.87 27.24
CA ARG A 556 -32.38 -17.83 26.88
C ARG A 556 -33.60 -17.11 26.35
N TYR A 557 -34.15 -17.58 25.24
CA TYR A 557 -35.39 -17.05 24.71
C TYR A 557 -36.58 -17.66 25.47
N CYS A 558 -37.22 -16.86 26.32
CA CYS A 558 -38.30 -17.28 27.19
C CYS A 558 -39.63 -16.67 26.76
N LEU A 559 -40.71 -17.43 26.95
CA LEU A 559 -42.08 -17.01 26.68
C LEU A 559 -42.82 -16.87 28.01
N PHE A 560 -43.51 -15.75 28.19
CA PHE A 560 -44.30 -15.44 29.37
C PHE A 560 -45.73 -15.10 28.98
N GLY A 561 -46.68 -15.54 29.79
CA GLY A 561 -48.09 -15.22 29.60
C GLY A 561 -49.01 -16.33 30.05
N ASP A 562 -50.27 -15.98 30.24
CA ASP A 562 -51.33 -16.91 30.63
C ASP A 562 -51.59 -17.99 29.54
N THR A 563 -51.32 -17.66 28.27
CA THR A 563 -51.38 -18.58 27.14
C THR A 563 -50.44 -19.78 27.32
N VAL A 564 -49.22 -19.56 27.82
CA VAL A 564 -48.24 -20.63 28.08
C VAL A 564 -48.75 -21.59 29.16
N ASN A 565 -49.28 -21.03 30.24
CA ASN A 565 -49.86 -21.83 31.33
C ASN A 565 -51.07 -22.63 30.85
N THR A 566 -51.95 -22.01 30.06
CA THR A 566 -53.13 -22.68 29.51
C THR A 566 -52.75 -23.81 28.55
N ALA A 567 -51.75 -23.60 27.69
CA ALA A 567 -51.22 -24.63 26.79
C ALA A 567 -50.64 -25.82 27.57
N SER A 568 -49.85 -25.57 28.62
CA SER A 568 -49.35 -26.63 29.51
C SER A 568 -50.50 -27.43 30.14
N ARG A 569 -51.62 -26.78 30.54
CA ARG A 569 -52.79 -27.50 31.06
C ARG A 569 -53.54 -28.31 30.00
N MET A 570 -53.52 -27.89 28.74
CA MET A 570 -54.10 -28.67 27.64
C MET A 570 -53.34 -29.97 27.42
N GLU A 571 -52.02 -29.97 27.63
CA GLU A 571 -51.21 -31.19 27.61
C GLU A 571 -51.50 -32.05 28.84
N SER A 572 -51.41 -31.50 30.06
CA SER A 572 -51.46 -32.32 31.28
C SER A 572 -52.85 -32.93 31.55
N SER A 573 -53.92 -32.33 31.01
CA SER A 573 -55.28 -32.90 31.05
C SER A 573 -55.58 -33.86 29.88
N GLY A 574 -54.61 -34.05 28.98
CA GLY A 574 -54.69 -34.89 27.80
C GLY A 574 -54.61 -36.39 28.07
N GLU A 575 -55.07 -37.14 27.07
CA GLU A 575 -54.99 -38.60 27.01
C GLU A 575 -53.79 -39.00 26.15
N THR A 576 -53.18 -40.13 26.50
CA THR A 576 -52.01 -40.66 25.78
C THR A 576 -52.37 -40.94 24.32
N ASP A 577 -51.46 -40.56 23.40
CA ASP A 577 -51.59 -40.67 21.95
C ASP A 577 -52.76 -39.90 21.33
N ARG A 578 -53.22 -38.86 22.02
CA ARG A 578 -54.23 -37.91 21.54
C ARG A 578 -53.73 -36.47 21.64
N ILE A 579 -54.25 -35.64 20.73
CA ILE A 579 -53.88 -34.23 20.61
C ILE A 579 -55.05 -33.39 21.13
N GLN A 580 -54.86 -32.69 22.24
CA GLN A 580 -55.86 -31.85 22.86
C GLN A 580 -55.68 -30.37 22.48
N VAL A 581 -56.78 -29.71 22.15
CA VAL A 581 -56.79 -28.28 21.85
C VAL A 581 -57.84 -27.55 22.69
N SER A 582 -57.52 -26.31 23.04
CA SER A 582 -58.48 -25.40 23.69
C SER A 582 -59.63 -25.02 22.74
N GLY A 583 -60.79 -24.65 23.29
CA GLY A 583 -61.93 -24.18 22.49
C GLY A 583 -61.62 -22.98 21.58
N TYR A 584 -60.78 -22.05 22.03
CA TYR A 584 -60.36 -20.90 21.22
C TYR A 584 -59.59 -21.32 19.97
N THR A 585 -58.58 -22.18 20.12
CA THR A 585 -57.79 -22.70 19.00
C THR A 585 -58.63 -23.62 18.10
N ALA A 586 -59.52 -24.42 18.69
CA ALA A 586 -60.43 -25.30 17.94
C ALA A 586 -61.33 -24.51 16.98
N GLN A 587 -61.84 -23.33 17.38
CA GLN A 587 -62.62 -22.48 16.47
C GLN A 587 -61.80 -22.00 15.27
N LYS A 588 -60.51 -21.68 15.46
CA LYS A 588 -59.60 -21.30 14.38
C LYS A 588 -59.32 -22.48 13.44
N LEU A 589 -59.03 -23.65 13.98
CA LEU A 589 -58.80 -24.87 13.21
C LEU A 589 -60.05 -25.36 12.47
N LYS A 590 -61.24 -25.19 13.06
CA LYS A 590 -62.52 -25.53 12.43
C LYS A 590 -62.79 -24.67 11.19
N LYS A 591 -62.41 -23.39 11.21
CA LYS A 591 -62.47 -22.51 10.03
C LYS A 591 -61.53 -22.99 8.91
N LEU A 592 -60.43 -23.64 9.26
CA LEU A 592 -59.44 -24.19 8.33
C LEU A 592 -59.77 -25.62 7.85
N GLY A 593 -60.83 -26.25 8.37
CA GLY A 593 -61.33 -27.55 7.90
C GLY A 593 -60.72 -28.79 8.55
N TYR A 594 -60.03 -28.65 9.69
CA TYR A 594 -59.49 -29.78 10.47
C TYR A 594 -60.58 -30.62 11.13
N ALA A 595 -60.34 -31.93 11.26
CA ALA A 595 -61.24 -32.86 11.94
C ALA A 595 -61.09 -32.73 13.46
N LEU A 596 -62.13 -32.20 14.11
CA LEU A 596 -62.17 -31.95 15.55
C LEU A 596 -63.36 -32.66 16.20
N SER A 597 -63.11 -33.43 17.26
CA SER A 597 -64.18 -34.01 18.08
C SER A 597 -64.29 -33.31 19.43
N TYR A 598 -65.53 -33.05 19.86
CA TYR A 598 -65.77 -32.35 21.13
C TYR A 598 -65.57 -33.31 22.30
N ARG A 599 -64.67 -32.96 23.23
CA ARG A 599 -64.38 -33.77 24.41
C ARG A 599 -65.37 -33.49 25.55
N GLY A 600 -65.77 -32.24 25.71
CA GLY A 600 -66.55 -31.77 26.87
C GLY A 600 -65.86 -30.64 27.62
N LYS A 601 -66.47 -30.24 28.74
CA LYS A 601 -65.90 -29.29 29.68
C LYS A 601 -64.94 -30.01 30.63
N VAL A 602 -63.69 -29.57 30.66
CA VAL A 602 -62.64 -30.11 31.52
C VAL A 602 -62.28 -29.05 32.57
N ALA A 603 -62.26 -29.44 33.83
CA ALA A 603 -61.86 -28.57 34.92
C ALA A 603 -60.35 -28.28 34.85
N VAL A 604 -60.00 -27.05 34.44
CA VAL A 604 -58.61 -26.58 34.33
C VAL A 604 -58.26 -25.78 35.57
N LYS A 605 -57.19 -26.19 36.27
CA LYS A 605 -56.70 -25.53 37.48
C LYS A 605 -56.42 -24.05 37.23
N GLY A 606 -57.14 -23.17 37.93
CA GLY A 606 -57.02 -21.72 37.84
C GLY A 606 -57.89 -21.04 36.76
N LYS A 607 -58.60 -21.81 35.92
CA LYS A 607 -59.47 -21.30 34.86
C LYS A 607 -60.93 -21.75 34.96
N GLY A 608 -61.22 -22.78 35.76
CA GLY A 608 -62.56 -23.38 35.85
C GLY A 608 -62.81 -24.34 34.69
N ASP A 609 -64.08 -24.52 34.31
CA ASP A 609 -64.46 -25.44 33.25
C ASP A 609 -64.19 -24.84 31.86
N MET A 610 -63.26 -25.44 31.12
CA MET A 610 -62.92 -25.04 29.75
C MET A 610 -63.41 -26.07 28.75
N GLU A 611 -63.95 -25.60 27.62
CA GLU A 611 -64.28 -26.46 26.47
C GLU A 611 -63.01 -26.92 25.77
N THR A 612 -62.91 -28.22 25.55
CA THR A 612 -61.75 -28.86 24.92
C THR A 612 -62.17 -29.77 23.77
N PHE A 613 -61.29 -29.90 22.79
CA PHE A 613 -61.52 -30.68 21.58
C PHE A 613 -60.31 -31.58 21.32
N TRP A 614 -60.55 -32.72 20.67
CA TRP A 614 -59.49 -33.57 20.13
C TRP A 614 -59.26 -33.23 18.67
N LEU A 615 -57.99 -33.12 18.28
CA LEU A 615 -57.59 -33.04 16.88
C LEU A 615 -57.35 -34.45 16.35
N GLU A 616 -58.20 -34.91 15.42
CA GLU A 616 -58.18 -36.29 14.92
C GLU A 616 -57.48 -36.43 13.57
N GLY A 617 -57.42 -35.37 12.76
CA GLY A 617 -56.81 -35.46 11.44
C GLY A 617 -56.64 -34.14 10.71
N ALA A 618 -55.82 -34.20 9.67
CA ALA A 618 -55.52 -33.13 8.72
C ALA A 618 -56.81 -32.58 8.06
N PRO A 619 -56.77 -31.35 7.50
CA PRO A 619 -57.97 -30.75 6.95
C PRO A 619 -58.52 -31.59 5.80
N SER A 620 -59.83 -31.84 5.82
CA SER A 620 -60.49 -32.52 4.70
C SER A 620 -60.39 -31.63 3.46
N THR A 621 -59.41 -31.91 2.60
CA THR A 621 -59.33 -31.32 1.27
C THR A 621 -60.54 -31.78 0.49
N LYS A 622 -61.62 -31.00 0.53
CA LYS A 622 -62.60 -31.03 -0.55
C LYS A 622 -61.83 -30.64 -1.81
N LYS A 623 -61.55 -31.65 -2.64
CA LYS A 623 -61.14 -31.47 -4.03
C LYS A 623 -62.08 -30.50 -4.75
#